data_AF-A0A132B618-F1
#
_entry.id   AF-A0A132B618-F1
#
_cell.length_a   1.000
_cell.length_b   1.000
_cell.length_c   1.000
_cell.angle_alpha   90.00
_cell.angle_beta   90.00
_cell.angle_gamma   90.00
#
_symmetry.space_group_name_H-M   'P 1'
#
loop_
_entity.id
_entity.type
_entity.pdbx_description
1 polymer ?
#
loop_
_entity_poly.entity_id
_entity_poly.type
_entity_poly.pdbx_seq_one_letter_code
_entity_poly.pdbx_strand_id
1 'polypeptide(L)'
;MIQTPTAIPEKMWYKLGPKGLSDDATRWIDSCLTKNPTYRHEFLTDASGDYYVQEYYANRPDIVDTYLQLPIPILKADLLRYLILYAEGGIWSDLDVSCEDEPIHNWIPEQYKAEAGLVVGLEFDWAWEDDDFLHSQFASWTIMAKPGSPHMMMVINDILEGMKTKAEENNVPISGLTTKMVGEVVDATGPKRMTRSIMKSMELVLRETLDDRNISGLHEPKLIGDVLILPGNAFAASQSGYPDDQGPKLVTHHYAGTWKNDHGGEMG
;
A
#
# COMPACT_ATOMS: atom_id res chain seq x y z
N MET A 1 -2.08 -9.36 27.98
CA MET A 1 -0.98 -8.72 27.26
C MET A 1 -1.06 -9.21 25.82
N ILE A 2 -1.48 -8.35 24.89
CA ILE A 2 -1.39 -8.67 23.47
C ILE A 2 0.10 -8.63 23.15
N GLN A 3 0.67 -9.74 22.69
CA GLN A 3 2.08 -9.80 22.29
C GLN A 3 2.25 -8.84 21.12
N THR A 4 3.01 -7.76 21.31
CA THR A 4 3.35 -6.88 20.18
C THR A 4 4.15 -7.73 19.19
N PRO A 5 3.74 -7.80 17.91
CA PRO A 5 4.46 -8.55 16.90
C PRO A 5 5.91 -8.08 16.85
N THR A 6 6.85 -9.01 17.01
CA THR A 6 8.29 -8.67 17.02
C THR A 6 8.86 -8.51 15.61
N ALA A 7 8.17 -9.03 14.59
CA ALA A 7 8.56 -8.99 13.18
C ALA A 7 7.35 -8.82 12.26
N ILE A 8 7.60 -8.42 11.02
CA ILE A 8 6.60 -8.44 9.95
C ILE A 8 6.26 -9.91 9.64
N PRO A 9 4.98 -10.31 9.65
CA PRO A 9 4.57 -11.67 9.33
C PRO A 9 5.02 -12.14 7.95
N GLU A 10 5.44 -13.40 7.83
CA GLU A 10 5.69 -14.08 6.55
C GLU A 10 4.36 -14.47 5.88
N LYS A 11 3.54 -13.48 5.55
CA LYS A 11 2.23 -13.63 4.92
C LYS A 11 2.08 -12.62 3.79
N MET A 12 1.76 -13.10 2.60
CA MET A 12 1.49 -12.29 1.41
C MET A 12 0.00 -12.20 1.13
N TRP A 13 -0.46 -11.02 0.74
CA TRP A 13 -1.85 -10.73 0.46
C TRP A 13 -2.01 -10.24 -0.97
N TYR A 14 -2.98 -10.83 -1.66
CA TYR A 14 -3.35 -10.50 -3.03
C TYR A 14 -4.86 -10.27 -3.12
N LYS A 15 -5.29 -9.38 -4.02
CA LYS A 15 -6.71 -9.18 -4.34
C LYS A 15 -6.99 -9.52 -5.79
N LEU A 16 -7.91 -10.44 -6.01
CA LEU A 16 -8.36 -10.91 -7.30
C LEU A 16 -9.40 -9.96 -7.92
N GLY A 17 -9.26 -9.66 -9.21
CA GLY A 17 -10.37 -9.18 -10.01
C GLY A 17 -11.47 -10.23 -10.19
N PRO A 18 -12.63 -9.86 -10.76
CA PRO A 18 -13.76 -10.77 -10.94
C PRO A 18 -13.45 -12.03 -11.76
N LYS A 19 -12.44 -11.97 -12.64
CA LYS A 19 -12.00 -13.12 -13.47
C LYS A 19 -10.98 -14.04 -12.76
N GLY A 20 -10.53 -13.70 -11.56
CA GLY A 20 -9.48 -14.45 -10.86
C GLY A 20 -8.10 -14.25 -11.47
N LEU A 21 -7.24 -15.27 -11.34
CA LEU A 21 -5.86 -15.21 -11.82
C LEU A 21 -5.76 -15.40 -13.33
N SER A 22 -5.06 -14.49 -14.00
CA SER A 22 -4.58 -14.67 -15.38
C SER A 22 -3.29 -15.49 -15.42
N ASP A 23 -2.91 -15.98 -16.60
CA ASP A 23 -1.62 -16.66 -16.80
C ASP A 23 -0.44 -15.73 -16.45
N ASP A 24 -0.55 -14.44 -16.78
CA ASP A 24 0.47 -13.45 -16.47
C ASP A 24 0.57 -13.19 -14.96
N ALA A 25 -0.57 -12.97 -14.29
CA ALA A 25 -0.62 -12.80 -12.83
C ALA A 25 -0.06 -14.03 -12.11
N THR A 26 -0.40 -15.24 -12.59
CA THR A 26 0.15 -16.48 -12.03
C THR A 26 1.67 -16.50 -12.14
N ARG A 27 2.24 -16.19 -13.31
CA ARG A 27 3.69 -16.16 -13.51
C ARG A 27 4.38 -15.12 -12.63
N TRP A 28 3.80 -13.93 -12.49
CA TRP A 28 4.36 -12.87 -11.67
C TRP A 28 4.32 -13.23 -10.18
N ILE A 29 3.22 -13.77 -9.69
CA ILE A 29 3.09 -14.21 -8.30
C ILE A 29 4.02 -15.39 -8.00
N ASP A 30 4.11 -16.37 -8.89
CA ASP A 30 5.01 -17.52 -8.74
C ASP A 30 6.47 -17.08 -8.63
N SER A 31 6.88 -16.00 -9.31
CA SER A 31 8.24 -15.45 -9.19
C SER A 31 8.59 -15.00 -7.76
N CYS A 32 7.57 -14.62 -6.97
CA CYS A 32 7.70 -14.33 -5.54
C CYS A 32 7.62 -15.61 -4.70
N LEU A 33 6.57 -16.42 -4.88
CA LEU A 33 6.30 -17.56 -3.99
C LEU A 33 7.38 -18.64 -4.09
N THR A 34 7.90 -18.90 -5.29
CA THR A 34 8.97 -19.91 -5.48
C THR A 34 10.26 -19.58 -4.73
N LYS A 35 10.56 -18.30 -4.54
CA LYS A 35 11.73 -17.83 -3.79
C LYS A 35 11.47 -17.71 -2.28
N ASN A 36 10.20 -17.74 -1.87
CA ASN A 36 9.77 -17.52 -0.49
C ASN A 36 8.85 -18.66 -0.01
N PRO A 37 9.31 -19.93 -0.02
CA PRO A 37 8.45 -21.10 0.20
C PRO A 37 7.87 -21.20 1.62
N THR A 38 8.40 -20.45 2.59
CA THR A 38 7.86 -20.38 3.96
C THR A 38 6.70 -19.38 4.09
N TYR A 39 6.55 -18.47 3.12
CA TYR A 39 5.55 -17.42 3.18
C TYR A 39 4.18 -18.00 2.87
N ARG A 40 3.24 -17.76 3.78
CA ARG A 40 1.82 -18.02 3.50
C ARG A 40 1.33 -16.99 2.51
N HIS A 41 0.34 -17.34 1.71
CA HIS A 41 -0.30 -16.38 0.81
C HIS A 41 -1.82 -16.57 0.85
N GLU A 42 -2.53 -15.47 0.68
CA GLU A 42 -3.99 -15.42 0.66
C GLU A 42 -4.46 -14.61 -0.54
N PHE A 43 -5.51 -15.10 -1.20
CA PHE A 43 -6.17 -14.43 -2.30
C PHE A 43 -7.56 -13.98 -1.88
N LEU A 44 -7.80 -12.67 -1.95
CA LEU A 44 -9.10 -12.09 -1.62
C LEU A 44 -9.87 -11.75 -2.88
N THR A 45 -11.08 -12.29 -2.96
CA THR A 45 -12.14 -11.81 -3.86
C THR A 45 -12.87 -10.62 -3.25
N ASP A 46 -13.73 -9.95 -4.02
CA ASP A 46 -14.58 -8.88 -3.49
C ASP A 46 -15.47 -9.39 -2.34
N ALA A 47 -16.07 -10.57 -2.49
CA ALA A 47 -16.94 -11.17 -1.47
C ALA A 47 -16.18 -11.53 -0.18
N SER A 48 -14.99 -12.12 -0.31
CA SER A 48 -14.17 -12.44 0.86
C SER A 48 -13.55 -11.19 1.49
N GLY A 49 -13.30 -10.13 0.72
CA GLY A 49 -12.87 -8.82 1.23
C GLY A 49 -13.97 -8.17 2.07
N ASP A 50 -15.22 -8.18 1.58
CA ASP A 50 -16.38 -7.68 2.33
C ASP A 50 -16.57 -8.42 3.64
N TYR A 51 -16.55 -9.76 3.58
CA TYR A 51 -16.65 -10.61 4.77
C TYR A 51 -15.51 -10.35 5.75
N TYR A 52 -14.27 -10.25 5.25
CA TYR A 52 -13.10 -9.97 6.08
C TYR A 52 -13.25 -8.66 6.85
N VAL A 53 -13.66 -7.59 6.17
CA VAL A 53 -13.83 -6.28 6.82
C VAL A 53 -14.97 -6.32 7.83
N GLN A 54 -16.10 -6.94 7.50
CA GLN A 54 -17.23 -7.09 8.41
C GLN A 54 -16.85 -7.82 9.70
N GLU A 55 -16.13 -8.93 9.60
CA GLU A 55 -15.73 -9.74 10.75
C GLU A 55 -14.64 -9.05 11.59
N TYR A 56 -13.54 -8.64 10.96
CA TYR A 56 -12.38 -8.10 11.69
C TYR A 56 -12.66 -6.73 12.31
N TYR A 57 -13.48 -5.92 11.62
CA TYR A 57 -13.81 -4.56 12.04
C TYR A 57 -15.24 -4.42 12.58
N ALA A 58 -15.87 -5.50 13.04
CA ALA A 58 -17.23 -5.47 13.61
C ALA A 58 -17.42 -4.41 14.71
N ASN A 59 -16.36 -4.08 15.45
CA ASN A 59 -16.36 -3.04 16.50
C ASN A 59 -16.06 -1.61 16.00
N ARG A 60 -15.89 -1.43 14.69
CA ARG A 60 -15.61 -0.16 14.00
C ARG A 60 -16.62 0.05 12.87
N PRO A 61 -17.88 0.40 13.20
CA PRO A 61 -18.92 0.59 12.20
C PRO A 61 -18.56 1.68 11.18
N ASP A 62 -17.79 2.69 11.57
CA ASP A 62 -17.26 3.71 10.66
C ASP A 62 -16.40 3.14 9.53
N ILE A 63 -15.57 2.12 9.83
CA ILE A 63 -14.79 1.39 8.82
C ILE A 63 -15.70 0.53 7.96
N VAL A 64 -16.53 -0.31 8.61
CA VAL A 64 -17.38 -1.30 7.92
C VAL A 64 -18.36 -0.60 6.98
N ASP A 65 -19.07 0.41 7.48
CA ASP A 65 -20.09 1.14 6.72
C ASP A 65 -19.46 1.88 5.54
N THR A 66 -18.30 2.51 5.73
CA THR A 66 -17.60 3.21 4.63
C THR A 66 -17.14 2.23 3.58
N TYR A 67 -16.43 1.17 3.99
CA TYR A 67 -15.84 0.18 3.08
C TYR A 67 -16.90 -0.51 2.21
N LEU A 68 -18.00 -0.95 2.82
CA LEU A 68 -19.08 -1.65 2.10
C LEU A 68 -19.88 -0.71 1.18
N GLN A 69 -19.93 0.58 1.49
CA GLN A 69 -20.61 1.57 0.67
C GLN A 69 -19.77 2.16 -0.46
N LEU A 70 -18.46 1.90 -0.51
CA LEU A 70 -17.61 2.42 -1.58
C LEU A 70 -18.08 1.90 -2.95
N PRO A 71 -18.54 2.78 -3.87
CA PRO A 71 -19.12 2.36 -5.13
C PRO A 71 -18.07 2.12 -6.24
N ILE A 72 -16.85 2.60 -6.04
CA ILE A 72 -15.77 2.55 -7.04
C ILE A 72 -14.79 1.42 -6.65
N PRO A 73 -14.65 0.36 -7.46
CA PRO A 73 -13.89 -0.84 -7.08
C PRO A 73 -12.44 -0.58 -6.69
N ILE A 74 -11.72 0.32 -7.39
CA ILE A 74 -10.33 0.60 -7.05
C ILE A 74 -10.18 1.31 -5.69
N LEU A 75 -11.09 2.23 -5.33
CA LEU A 75 -11.06 2.87 -4.01
C LEU A 75 -11.23 1.83 -2.90
N LYS A 76 -12.10 0.85 -3.15
CA LYS A 76 -12.36 -0.25 -2.23
C LYS A 76 -11.17 -1.20 -2.11
N ALA A 77 -10.51 -1.53 -3.22
CA ALA A 77 -9.30 -2.36 -3.22
C ALA A 77 -8.12 -1.66 -2.49
N ASP A 78 -7.92 -0.37 -2.73
CA ASP A 78 -6.92 0.43 -2.03
C ASP A 78 -7.19 0.47 -0.51
N LEU A 79 -8.44 0.71 -0.08
CA LEU A 79 -8.76 0.70 1.34
C LEU A 79 -8.57 -0.70 1.96
N LEU A 80 -8.91 -1.77 1.22
CA LEU A 80 -8.76 -3.15 1.68
C LEU A 80 -7.30 -3.47 2.05
N ARG A 81 -6.33 -3.06 1.23
CA ARG A 81 -4.92 -3.37 1.51
C ARG A 81 -4.43 -2.76 2.83
N TYR A 82 -4.82 -1.51 3.12
CA TYR A 82 -4.42 -0.86 4.36
C TYR A 82 -5.10 -1.49 5.57
N LEU A 83 -6.39 -1.87 5.44
CA LEU A 83 -7.12 -2.58 6.48
C LEU A 83 -6.43 -3.91 6.82
N ILE A 84 -6.12 -4.73 5.82
CA ILE A 84 -5.45 -6.02 6.05
C ILE A 84 -4.09 -5.84 6.71
N LEU A 85 -3.27 -4.92 6.22
CA LEU A 85 -1.95 -4.65 6.78
C LEU A 85 -2.02 -4.10 8.22
N TYR A 86 -3.04 -3.30 8.54
CA TYR A 86 -3.26 -2.90 9.92
C TYR A 86 -3.69 -4.09 10.80
N ALA A 87 -4.63 -4.90 10.31
CA ALA A 87 -5.23 -6.00 11.04
C ALA A 87 -4.23 -7.11 11.37
N GLU A 88 -3.60 -7.65 10.33
CA GLU A 88 -2.77 -8.85 10.40
C GLU A 88 -1.31 -8.60 10.01
N GLY A 89 -0.99 -7.45 9.42
CA GLY A 89 0.33 -7.20 8.87
C GLY A 89 0.66 -8.12 7.69
N GLY A 90 1.95 -8.30 7.46
CA GLY A 90 2.49 -9.07 6.34
C GLY A 90 2.87 -8.18 5.17
N ILE A 91 2.75 -8.70 3.96
CA ILE A 91 3.09 -8.02 2.72
C ILE A 91 1.86 -7.96 1.82
N TRP A 92 1.47 -6.75 1.42
CA TRP A 92 0.57 -6.59 0.29
C TRP A 92 1.38 -6.62 -1.01
N SER A 93 0.85 -7.30 -2.03
CA SER A 93 1.40 -7.28 -3.38
C SER A 93 0.26 -7.20 -4.39
N ASP A 94 0.30 -6.24 -5.31
CA ASP A 94 -0.59 -6.25 -6.47
C ASP A 94 -0.30 -7.46 -7.38
N LEU A 95 -1.29 -7.86 -8.18
CA LEU A 95 -1.21 -9.07 -9.02
C LEU A 95 -0.22 -8.94 -10.16
N ASP A 96 0.07 -7.71 -10.59
CA ASP A 96 1.03 -7.37 -11.63
C ASP A 96 2.40 -7.00 -11.06
N VAL A 97 2.78 -7.62 -9.94
CA VAL A 97 4.10 -7.51 -9.32
C VAL A 97 4.84 -8.85 -9.40
N SER A 98 6.06 -8.84 -9.93
CA SER A 98 7.00 -9.97 -9.84
C SER A 98 8.14 -9.66 -8.90
N CYS A 99 8.68 -10.68 -8.24
CA CYS A 99 9.87 -10.56 -7.40
C CYS A 99 11.14 -10.91 -8.18
N GLU A 100 12.18 -10.12 -7.94
CA GLU A 100 13.52 -10.35 -8.47
C GLU A 100 14.24 -11.45 -7.68
N ASP A 101 15.57 -11.53 -7.81
CA ASP A 101 16.35 -12.64 -7.26
C ASP A 101 16.45 -12.63 -5.73
N GLU A 102 16.40 -11.46 -5.09
CA GLU A 102 16.54 -11.33 -3.64
C GLU A 102 15.26 -11.80 -2.90
N PRO A 103 15.35 -12.81 -2.02
CA PRO A 103 14.21 -13.25 -1.22
C PRO A 103 13.70 -12.17 -0.23
N ILE A 104 12.41 -12.21 0.10
CA ILE A 104 11.74 -11.17 0.92
C ILE A 104 12.36 -11.06 2.32
N HIS A 105 12.84 -12.16 2.90
CA HIS A 105 13.46 -12.15 4.23
C HIS A 105 14.74 -11.29 4.31
N ASN A 106 15.34 -10.95 3.17
CA ASN A 106 16.53 -10.11 3.05
C ASN A 106 16.23 -8.67 2.62
N TRP A 107 14.99 -8.33 2.29
CA TRP A 107 14.62 -6.98 1.83
C TRP A 107 14.84 -5.90 2.90
N ILE A 108 14.81 -6.30 4.18
CA ILE A 108 15.11 -5.41 5.30
C ILE A 108 16.57 -5.64 5.72
N PRO A 109 17.45 -4.63 5.61
CA PRO A 109 18.82 -4.72 6.12
C PRO A 109 18.85 -5.13 7.59
N GLU A 110 19.85 -5.94 7.96
CA GLU A 110 19.92 -6.55 9.31
C GLU A 110 19.85 -5.50 10.43
N GLN A 111 20.48 -4.34 10.24
CA GLN A 111 20.46 -3.25 11.21
C GLN A 111 19.07 -2.64 11.47
N TYR A 112 18.10 -2.84 10.57
CA TYR A 112 16.75 -2.28 10.68
C TYR A 112 15.68 -3.33 11.02
N LYS A 113 15.99 -4.63 10.99
CA LYS A 113 14.98 -5.71 11.16
C LYS A 113 14.20 -5.62 12.48
N ALA A 114 14.86 -5.25 13.57
CA ALA A 114 14.21 -5.15 14.88
C ALA A 114 13.24 -3.96 14.96
N GLU A 115 13.59 -2.86 14.29
CA GLU A 115 12.95 -1.56 14.44
C GLU A 115 11.87 -1.30 13.38
N ALA A 116 12.05 -1.81 12.16
CA ALA A 116 11.11 -1.62 11.06
C ALA A 116 9.71 -2.17 11.42
N GLY A 117 8.74 -1.26 11.51
CA GLY A 117 7.32 -1.54 11.71
C GLY A 117 6.49 -1.39 10.44
N LEU A 118 6.95 -0.56 9.50
CA LEU A 118 6.40 -0.38 8.16
C LEU A 118 7.57 -0.30 7.17
N VAL A 119 7.47 -0.98 6.02
CA VAL A 119 8.42 -0.90 4.91
C VAL A 119 7.69 -0.46 3.66
N VAL A 120 8.19 0.61 3.06
CA VAL A 120 7.71 1.21 1.82
C VAL A 120 8.89 1.48 0.89
N GLY A 121 8.66 1.53 -0.42
CA GLY A 121 9.66 1.94 -1.40
C GLY A 121 9.19 3.16 -2.17
N LEU A 122 10.13 3.98 -2.65
CA LEU A 122 9.80 5.12 -3.50
C LEU A 122 9.31 4.63 -4.87
N GLU A 123 8.22 5.21 -5.36
CA GLU A 123 7.76 5.12 -6.74
C GLU A 123 8.33 6.25 -7.58
N PHE A 124 8.18 7.48 -7.08
CA PHE A 124 8.74 8.68 -7.66
C PHE A 124 9.64 9.35 -6.63
N ASP A 125 10.77 9.86 -7.09
CA ASP A 125 11.76 10.60 -6.30
C ASP A 125 12.35 11.68 -7.20
N TRP A 126 11.55 12.71 -7.48
CA TRP A 126 11.96 13.83 -8.31
C TRP A 126 12.64 14.91 -7.48
N ALA A 127 13.49 15.70 -8.12
CA ALA A 127 14.05 16.89 -7.50
C ALA A 127 12.90 17.81 -7.07
N TRP A 128 13.00 18.34 -5.85
CA TRP A 128 12.01 19.28 -5.33
C TRP A 128 12.03 20.58 -6.15
N GLU A 129 10.85 21.03 -6.59
CA GLU A 129 10.67 22.29 -7.32
C GLU A 129 9.85 23.32 -6.53
N ASP A 130 8.79 22.88 -5.84
CA ASP A 130 7.91 23.73 -5.03
C ASP A 130 7.20 22.94 -3.89
N ASP A 131 6.50 23.66 -3.01
CA ASP A 131 5.74 23.07 -1.89
C ASP A 131 4.30 22.67 -2.27
N ASP A 132 3.84 22.94 -3.50
CA ASP A 132 2.47 22.64 -3.96
C ASP A 132 2.33 21.20 -4.50
N PHE A 133 3.47 20.54 -4.74
CA PHE A 133 3.53 19.21 -5.34
C PHE A 133 4.27 18.18 -4.47
N LEU A 134 3.81 16.93 -4.52
CA LEU A 134 4.46 15.80 -3.86
C LEU A 134 5.49 15.19 -4.83
N HIS A 135 6.77 15.51 -4.63
CA HIS A 135 7.90 15.14 -5.48
C HIS A 135 8.44 13.74 -5.16
N SER A 136 8.34 13.32 -3.89
CA SER A 136 8.64 11.94 -3.47
C SER A 136 7.38 11.21 -3.03
N GLN A 137 7.07 10.10 -3.71
CA GLN A 137 5.86 9.31 -3.50
C GLN A 137 6.23 7.85 -3.25
N PHE A 138 5.59 7.21 -2.28
CA PHE A 138 5.73 5.77 -2.06
C PHE A 138 4.93 4.95 -3.08
N ALA A 139 5.51 3.83 -3.52
CA ALA A 139 4.82 2.78 -4.23
C ALA A 139 3.74 2.14 -3.35
N SER A 140 2.54 1.94 -3.91
CA SER A 140 1.42 1.32 -3.18
C SER A 140 1.12 -0.13 -3.60
N TRP A 141 1.85 -0.65 -4.59
CA TRP A 141 1.70 -2.04 -5.07
C TRP A 141 2.45 -3.07 -4.22
N THR A 142 3.43 -2.64 -3.41
CA THR A 142 4.15 -3.50 -2.45
C THR A 142 4.36 -2.74 -1.14
N ILE A 143 3.80 -3.25 -0.04
CA ILE A 143 3.89 -2.64 1.29
C ILE A 143 4.07 -3.75 2.32
N MET A 144 4.98 -3.59 3.28
CA MET A 144 5.17 -4.56 4.37
C MET A 144 4.89 -3.91 5.73
N ALA A 145 4.11 -4.55 6.60
CA ALA A 145 3.75 -3.95 7.89
C ALA A 145 3.68 -4.98 9.03
N LYS A 146 4.03 -4.53 10.24
CA LYS A 146 3.61 -5.21 11.47
C LYS A 146 2.13 -4.92 11.73
N PRO A 147 1.35 -5.88 12.27
CA PRO A 147 -0.02 -5.59 12.65
C PRO A 147 -0.07 -4.50 13.73
N GLY A 148 -1.10 -3.66 13.65
CA GLY A 148 -1.28 -2.52 14.54
C GLY A 148 -0.48 -1.27 14.18
N SER A 149 0.12 -1.20 12.97
CA SER A 149 0.90 -0.03 12.53
C SER A 149 0.10 1.28 12.67
N PRO A 150 0.57 2.27 13.45
CA PRO A 150 -0.11 3.56 13.59
C PRO A 150 -0.19 4.31 12.26
N HIS A 151 0.81 4.12 11.40
CA HIS A 151 0.87 4.72 10.07
C HIS A 151 -0.23 4.18 9.15
N MET A 152 -0.47 2.86 9.15
CA MET A 152 -1.60 2.28 8.40
C MET A 152 -2.94 2.77 8.93
N MET A 153 -3.10 2.91 10.25
CA MET A 153 -4.31 3.49 10.83
C MET A 153 -4.51 4.95 10.43
N MET A 154 -3.45 5.75 10.30
CA MET A 154 -3.54 7.11 9.79
C MET A 154 -4.05 7.13 8.35
N VAL A 155 -3.51 6.26 7.48
CA VAL A 155 -3.99 6.12 6.08
C VAL A 155 -5.48 5.76 6.04
N ILE A 156 -5.89 4.77 6.83
CA ILE A 156 -7.30 4.35 6.93
C ILE A 156 -8.18 5.54 7.35
N ASN A 157 -7.85 6.21 8.46
CA ASN A 157 -8.68 7.29 8.98
C ASN A 157 -8.77 8.48 8.01
N ASP A 158 -7.67 8.87 7.36
CA ASP A 158 -7.66 9.94 6.36
C ASP A 158 -8.51 9.58 5.12
N ILE A 159 -8.57 8.30 4.73
CA ILE A 159 -9.46 7.83 3.66
C ILE A 159 -10.92 7.92 4.12
N LEU A 160 -11.25 7.43 5.32
CA LEU A 160 -12.63 7.49 5.84
C LEU A 160 -13.13 8.94 5.91
N GLU A 161 -12.31 9.84 6.45
CA GLU A 161 -12.60 11.27 6.51
C GLU A 161 -12.75 11.86 5.10
N GLY A 162 -11.81 11.56 4.19
CA GLY A 162 -11.87 12.04 2.81
C GLY A 162 -13.14 11.60 2.07
N MET A 163 -13.55 10.33 2.20
CA MET A 163 -14.78 9.82 1.58
C MET A 163 -16.03 10.48 2.16
N LYS A 164 -16.06 10.68 3.48
CA LYS A 164 -17.14 11.40 4.15
C LYS A 164 -17.23 12.85 3.68
N THR A 165 -16.11 13.57 3.64
CA THR A 165 -16.06 14.95 3.13
C THR A 165 -16.53 15.03 1.69
N LYS A 166 -16.09 14.13 0.81
CA LYS A 166 -16.57 14.09 -0.59
C LYS A 166 -18.07 13.81 -0.70
N ALA A 167 -18.60 12.94 0.14
CA ALA A 167 -20.04 12.67 0.18
C ALA A 167 -20.83 13.92 0.61
N GLU A 168 -20.37 14.61 1.64
CA GLU A 168 -20.96 15.86 2.15
C GLU A 168 -20.89 17.00 1.13
N GLU A 169 -19.72 17.23 0.51
CA GLU A 169 -19.51 18.26 -0.52
C GLU A 169 -20.46 18.10 -1.72
N ASN A 170 -20.81 16.85 -2.04
CA ASN A 170 -21.68 16.51 -3.17
C ASN A 170 -23.14 16.25 -2.76
N ASN A 171 -23.46 16.35 -1.46
CA ASN A 171 -24.78 16.09 -0.90
C ASN A 171 -25.36 14.72 -1.32
N VAL A 172 -24.53 13.68 -1.25
CA VAL A 172 -24.87 12.28 -1.53
C VAL A 172 -24.41 11.39 -0.36
N PRO A 173 -24.98 10.19 -0.15
CA PRO A 173 -24.34 9.19 0.70
C PRO A 173 -23.02 8.71 0.06
N ILE A 174 -22.15 8.04 0.82
CA ILE A 174 -20.89 7.45 0.30
C ILE A 174 -21.17 6.53 -0.91
N SER A 175 -22.25 5.74 -0.85
CA SER A 175 -22.69 4.88 -1.96
C SER A 175 -23.16 5.61 -3.21
N GLY A 176 -23.39 6.93 -3.12
CA GLY A 176 -23.71 7.78 -4.26
C GLY A 176 -22.49 8.48 -4.87
N LEU A 177 -21.28 8.28 -4.34
CA LEU A 177 -20.07 8.87 -4.90
C LEU A 177 -19.79 8.33 -6.31
N THR A 178 -19.31 9.23 -7.17
CA THR A 178 -18.84 8.87 -8.52
C THR A 178 -17.37 9.24 -8.65
N THR A 179 -16.67 8.66 -9.63
CA THR A 179 -15.24 8.95 -9.86
C THR A 179 -14.99 10.45 -10.03
N LYS A 180 -15.91 11.17 -10.71
CA LYS A 180 -15.83 12.62 -10.86
C LYS A 180 -15.92 13.38 -9.54
N MET A 181 -16.76 12.92 -8.61
CA MET A 181 -16.94 13.55 -7.29
C MET A 181 -15.74 13.33 -6.38
N VAL A 182 -15.15 12.13 -6.44
CA VAL A 182 -13.98 11.76 -5.65
C VAL A 182 -12.72 12.47 -6.17
N GLY A 183 -12.59 12.59 -7.50
CA GLY A 183 -11.41 13.13 -8.15
C GLY A 183 -10.40 12.03 -8.47
N GLU A 184 -9.11 12.38 -8.46
CA GLU A 184 -8.03 11.46 -8.79
C GLU A 184 -7.91 10.34 -7.75
N VAL A 185 -7.98 9.08 -8.22
CA VAL A 185 -7.88 7.87 -7.38
C VAL A 185 -6.59 7.87 -6.56
N VAL A 186 -5.48 8.33 -7.16
CA VAL A 186 -4.17 8.38 -6.51
C VAL A 186 -4.15 9.31 -5.29
N ASP A 187 -4.95 10.38 -5.29
CA ASP A 187 -5.10 11.34 -4.19
C ASP A 187 -6.19 10.94 -3.19
N ALA A 188 -7.18 10.16 -3.63
CA ALA A 188 -8.29 9.71 -2.81
C ALA A 188 -7.88 8.55 -1.89
N THR A 189 -7.39 7.45 -2.45
CA THR A 189 -7.06 6.20 -1.73
C THR A 189 -5.72 5.59 -2.14
N GLY A 190 -5.17 6.03 -3.28
CA GLY A 190 -3.94 5.47 -3.83
C GLY A 190 -2.65 6.02 -3.21
N PRO A 191 -1.53 5.99 -3.96
CA PRO A 191 -0.19 6.19 -3.41
C PRO A 191 0.06 7.61 -2.84
N LYS A 192 -0.55 8.67 -3.39
CA LYS A 192 -0.41 10.03 -2.83
C LYS A 192 -1.13 10.16 -1.49
N ARG A 193 -2.34 9.60 -1.37
CA ARG A 193 -3.04 9.52 -0.08
C ARG A 193 -2.18 8.80 0.95
N MET A 194 -1.69 7.62 0.59
CA MET A 194 -0.87 6.80 1.47
C MET A 194 0.39 7.54 1.93
N THR A 195 1.12 8.17 0.99
CA THR A 195 2.36 8.90 1.29
C THR A 195 2.11 10.03 2.28
N ARG A 196 1.14 10.91 2.00
CA ARG A 196 0.81 12.03 2.88
C ARG A 196 0.37 11.58 4.27
N SER A 197 -0.44 10.52 4.36
CA SER A 197 -0.91 10.00 5.65
C SER A 197 0.20 9.32 6.45
N ILE A 198 1.13 8.59 5.81
CA ILE A 198 2.31 8.03 6.50
C ILE A 198 3.19 9.17 7.02
N MET A 199 3.44 10.19 6.21
CA MET A 199 4.23 11.35 6.64
C MET A 199 3.58 12.09 7.81
N LYS A 200 2.28 12.39 7.73
CA LYS A 200 1.47 12.95 8.83
C LYS A 200 1.59 12.11 10.10
N SER A 201 1.57 10.78 9.97
CA SER A 201 1.75 9.86 11.11
C SER A 201 3.16 9.95 11.70
N MET A 202 4.21 9.96 10.87
CA MET A 202 5.59 10.13 11.32
C MET A 202 5.79 11.47 12.04
N GLU A 203 5.27 12.58 11.50
CA GLU A 203 5.33 13.90 12.15
C GLU A 203 4.72 13.87 13.55
N LEU A 204 3.54 13.25 13.70
CA LEU A 204 2.84 13.16 14.98
C LEU A 204 3.57 12.27 16.00
N VAL A 205 4.14 11.15 15.53
CA VAL A 205 4.88 10.21 16.39
C VAL A 205 6.21 10.82 16.84
N LEU A 206 6.96 11.43 15.92
CA LEU A 206 8.28 11.99 16.17
C LEU A 206 8.22 13.39 16.79
N ARG A 207 7.09 14.09 16.65
CA ARG A 207 6.91 15.50 17.04
C ARG A 207 7.88 16.42 16.30
N GLU A 208 8.10 16.11 15.04
CA GLU A 208 8.96 16.86 14.12
C GLU A 208 8.14 17.23 12.89
N THR A 209 8.54 18.31 12.22
CA THR A 209 7.98 18.68 10.92
C THR A 209 8.69 17.86 9.84
N LEU A 210 7.92 17.15 9.03
CA LEU A 210 8.40 16.30 7.95
C LEU A 210 7.62 16.61 6.68
N ASP A 211 8.37 16.72 5.60
CA ASP A 211 7.85 16.80 4.24
C ASP A 211 8.58 15.78 3.35
N ASP A 212 8.27 15.80 2.06
CA ASP A 212 8.73 14.78 1.13
C ASP A 212 10.24 14.90 0.83
N ARG A 213 10.85 16.04 1.17
CA ARG A 213 12.32 16.22 1.16
C ARG A 213 13.00 15.39 2.23
N ASN A 214 12.30 14.99 3.29
CA ASN A 214 12.86 14.09 4.30
C ASN A 214 13.00 12.64 3.79
N ILE A 215 12.30 12.27 2.72
CA ILE A 215 12.26 10.91 2.18
C ILE A 215 12.86 10.80 0.76
N SER A 216 13.36 11.91 0.20
CA SER A 216 13.89 12.00 -1.17
C SER A 216 15.38 11.72 -1.27
N GLY A 217 15.86 11.50 -2.49
CA GLY A 217 17.27 11.37 -2.83
C GLY A 217 17.95 10.15 -2.19
N LEU A 218 17.23 9.04 -2.05
CA LEU A 218 17.73 7.88 -1.34
C LEU A 218 18.60 6.98 -2.25
N HIS A 219 19.86 6.79 -1.85
CA HIS A 219 20.75 5.78 -2.44
C HIS A 219 20.82 4.49 -1.62
N GLU A 220 20.42 4.56 -0.35
CA GLU A 220 20.37 3.43 0.57
C GLU A 220 19.10 3.47 1.42
N PRO A 221 18.64 2.33 1.98
CA PRO A 221 17.47 2.30 2.86
C PRO A 221 17.61 3.26 4.04
N LYS A 222 16.54 4.02 4.32
CA LYS A 222 16.50 5.01 5.40
C LYS A 222 15.38 4.69 6.38
N LEU A 223 15.71 4.56 7.66
CA LEU A 223 14.74 4.40 8.74
C LEU A 223 14.38 5.76 9.35
N ILE A 224 13.10 6.10 9.40
CA ILE A 224 12.56 7.29 10.08
C ILE A 224 11.52 6.82 11.09
N GLY A 225 11.83 6.93 12.39
CA GLY A 225 11.04 6.25 13.42
C GLY A 225 11.08 4.73 13.23
N ASP A 226 9.93 4.13 12.94
CA ASP A 226 9.77 2.71 12.57
C ASP A 226 9.37 2.51 11.10
N VAL A 227 9.42 3.55 10.27
CA VAL A 227 9.16 3.47 8.83
C VAL A 227 10.48 3.34 8.08
N LEU A 228 10.71 2.16 7.51
CA LEU A 228 11.85 1.90 6.62
C LEU A 228 11.46 2.25 5.19
N ILE A 229 12.22 3.17 4.60
CA ILE A 229 12.01 3.67 3.25
C ILE A 229 13.12 3.12 2.37
N LEU A 230 12.72 2.36 1.35
CA LEU A 230 13.63 1.79 0.36
C LEU A 230 13.80 2.75 -0.82
N PRO A 231 15.00 2.82 -1.42
CA PRO A 231 15.24 3.57 -2.65
C PRO A 231 14.29 3.18 -3.79
N GLY A 232 14.15 4.07 -4.78
CA GLY A 232 13.24 3.85 -5.90
C GLY A 232 13.52 2.58 -6.68
N ASN A 233 14.80 2.18 -6.79
CA ASN A 233 15.19 0.94 -7.46
C ASN A 233 14.53 -0.31 -6.85
N ALA A 234 14.30 -0.33 -5.54
CA ALA A 234 13.80 -1.49 -4.85
C ALA A 234 12.41 -1.90 -5.34
N PHE A 235 11.46 -0.96 -5.36
CA PHE A 235 10.06 -1.25 -5.68
C PHE A 235 9.59 -0.69 -7.03
N ALA A 236 10.33 0.25 -7.62
CA ALA A 236 9.90 1.00 -8.80
C ALA A 236 11.05 1.31 -9.78
N ALA A 237 12.00 0.39 -9.96
CA ALA A 237 13.18 0.59 -10.81
C ALA A 237 12.88 1.22 -12.17
N SER A 238 11.79 0.82 -12.84
CA SER A 238 11.39 1.40 -14.13
C SER A 238 11.05 2.89 -14.05
N GLN A 239 10.40 3.33 -12.97
CA GLN A 239 10.04 4.75 -12.75
C GLN A 239 11.26 5.57 -12.32
N SER A 240 12.19 4.94 -11.62
CA SER A 240 13.47 5.56 -11.23
C SER A 240 14.52 5.55 -12.35
N GLY A 241 14.23 4.95 -13.51
CA GLY A 241 15.15 4.90 -14.65
C GLY A 241 16.26 3.85 -14.54
N TYR A 242 16.06 2.80 -13.73
CA TYR A 242 17.02 1.72 -13.46
C TYR A 242 18.39 2.21 -12.96
N PRO A 243 18.42 2.95 -11.84
CA PRO A 243 19.67 3.43 -11.26
C PRO A 243 20.57 2.26 -10.83
N ASP A 244 21.88 2.42 -10.99
CA ASP A 244 22.90 1.43 -10.60
C ASP A 244 23.49 1.66 -9.20
N ASP A 245 23.09 2.76 -8.55
CA ASP A 245 23.62 3.25 -7.27
C ASP A 245 22.58 3.32 -6.13
N GLN A 246 21.40 2.71 -6.32
CA GLN A 246 20.28 2.73 -5.36
C GLN A 246 19.95 1.34 -4.79
N GLY A 247 20.96 0.47 -4.69
CA GLY A 247 20.78 -0.91 -4.21
C GLY A 247 20.04 -1.81 -5.20
N PRO A 248 19.61 -3.01 -4.77
CA PRO A 248 19.01 -4.01 -5.65
C PRO A 248 17.57 -3.64 -6.06
N LYS A 249 17.18 -4.07 -7.26
CA LYS A 249 15.78 -4.18 -7.65
C LYS A 249 15.18 -5.39 -6.93
N LEU A 250 14.13 -5.18 -6.12
CA LEU A 250 13.49 -6.24 -5.33
C LEU A 250 12.21 -6.74 -5.99
N VAL A 251 11.44 -5.83 -6.59
CA VAL A 251 10.25 -6.16 -7.39
C VAL A 251 10.23 -5.40 -8.71
N THR A 252 9.49 -5.95 -9.67
CA THR A 252 9.07 -5.26 -10.89
C THR A 252 7.55 -5.18 -10.91
N HIS A 253 7.00 -3.97 -11.01
CA HIS A 253 5.59 -3.73 -11.29
C HIS A 253 5.38 -3.64 -12.81
N HIS A 254 4.43 -4.40 -13.35
CA HIS A 254 4.23 -4.59 -14.79
C HIS A 254 3.25 -3.59 -15.41
N TYR A 255 2.62 -2.73 -14.60
CA TYR A 255 1.69 -1.68 -15.05
C TYR A 255 0.58 -2.21 -15.95
N ALA A 256 0.05 -3.40 -15.64
CA ALA A 256 -0.99 -4.04 -16.42
C ALA A 256 -2.26 -3.16 -16.48
N GLY A 257 -2.44 -2.30 -15.46
CA GLY A 257 -3.49 -1.28 -15.46
C GLY A 257 -4.90 -1.87 -15.41
N THR A 258 -5.01 -3.12 -14.94
CA THR A 258 -6.26 -3.87 -14.92
C THR A 258 -7.33 -3.17 -14.09
N TRP A 259 -6.97 -2.37 -13.09
CA TRP A 259 -7.94 -1.59 -12.32
C TRP A 259 -8.61 -0.43 -13.05
N LYS A 260 -8.14 0.01 -14.22
CA LYS A 260 -8.63 1.21 -14.93
C LYS A 260 -9.95 0.94 -15.69
N ASN A 261 -10.95 0.41 -14.99
CA ASN A 261 -12.29 0.13 -15.51
C ASN A 261 -13.35 0.13 -14.38
N ASP A 262 -14.62 0.06 -14.78
CA ASP A 262 -15.77 0.15 -13.86
C ASP A 262 -15.98 -1.09 -12.97
N HIS A 263 -15.26 -2.18 -13.24
CA HIS A 263 -15.37 -3.45 -12.52
C HIS A 263 -14.21 -3.69 -11.54
N GLY A 264 -13.06 -3.02 -11.75
CA GLY A 264 -11.82 -3.22 -11.00
C GLY A 264 -11.12 -4.55 -11.32
N GLY A 265 -9.79 -4.52 -11.42
CA GLY A 265 -8.98 -5.70 -11.71
C GLY A 265 -9.19 -6.29 -13.11
N GLU A 266 -8.75 -7.53 -13.29
CA GLU A 266 -8.65 -8.21 -14.59
C GLU A 266 -10.00 -8.24 -15.34
N MET A 267 -10.05 -7.51 -16.44
CA MET A 267 -11.09 -7.61 -17.46
C MET A 267 -10.51 -8.18 -18.75
N GLY A 268 -11.37 -8.75 -19.59
CA GLY A 268 -10.97 -9.22 -20.92
C GLY A 268 -11.83 -8.57 -21.97
#